data_AF-A0A5C3M5Z4-F1
#
_entry.id   AF-A0A5C3M5Z4-F1
#
_cell.length_a   1.000
_cell.length_b   1.000
_cell.length_c   1.000
_cell.angle_alpha   90.00
_cell.angle_beta   90.00
_cell.angle_gamma   90.00
#
_symmetry.space_group_name_H-M   'P 1'
#
loop_
_entity.id
_entity.type
_entity.pdbx_description
1 polymer ?
#
loop_
_entity_poly.entity_id
_entity_poly.type
_entity_poly.pdbx_seq_one_letter_code
_entity_poly.pdbx_strand_id
1 'polypeptide(L)'
;MPLNYSKWDQLELSDDSDIEGHPNVDKRSLIRWKQRDIHEKREQRKTNIQHLHAQIACDTILLGRITDISKRLSDSSASPPAPIYFSNLVEQLQTNPSRECPPGNDPSKLEHTYDGMLHSLLHQVGEAARKKIKEAGVPESEREEKLSKELASAVAEHVVRLGDTITKNKKELASEEAEQKKHITSDDIHEGFESKYVPPPAAPEGVPVKPIDKPKKKAITTEFEVLNPKAASSSSAPAAPTVEDEDEEVDELPELTPSLEAFAKLPVGSYEKSFEFIQAHRDVVVPGATDALLVAAFQAQSEGKAKYAKQCVHQSLLLQYCEKLGPDGVRVFFRKMMSGDKRAEKVFVDDFNNTYNHLVSRVRISQEEAEASGGKEQIQLVPENPNQQITFNVPDGPPPEELKLEGPGTEDMDIEEVRKALQLRWDIYESFPKELQEALKIGELEAVNKVLGDLDVPVAEEVVEKLDTAGILSFAEGGIRDETGTGKGN
;
A
#
# COMPACT_ATOMS: atom_id res chain seq x y z
N MET A 1 1.56 -10.74 48.02
CA MET A 1 1.81 -11.61 46.85
C MET A 1 0.86 -12.79 46.95
N PRO A 2 0.20 -13.22 45.86
CA PRO A 2 -0.51 -14.49 45.86
C PRO A 2 0.49 -15.60 46.18
N LEU A 3 0.21 -16.38 47.22
CA LEU A 3 1.09 -17.46 47.68
C LEU A 3 0.75 -18.81 47.02
N ASN A 4 -0.35 -18.89 46.27
CA ASN A 4 -0.81 -20.10 45.60
C ASN A 4 -1.08 -19.83 44.10
N TYR A 5 -0.37 -20.58 43.25
CA TYR A 5 -0.50 -20.56 41.79
C TYR A 5 -1.19 -21.81 41.23
N SER A 6 -1.75 -22.68 42.07
CA SER A 6 -2.35 -23.96 41.66
C SER A 6 -3.53 -23.82 40.68
N LYS A 7 -4.13 -22.64 40.58
CA LYS A 7 -5.16 -22.33 39.58
C LYS A 7 -4.61 -22.54 38.15
N TRP A 8 -3.35 -22.18 37.91
CA TRP A 8 -2.75 -22.24 36.58
C TRP A 8 -2.20 -23.62 36.21
N ASP A 9 -2.17 -24.58 37.14
CA ASP A 9 -1.81 -25.98 36.87
C ASP A 9 -2.85 -26.70 35.99
N GLN A 10 -4.03 -26.09 35.82
CA GLN A 10 -5.20 -26.63 35.14
C GLN A 10 -5.38 -26.12 33.70
N LEU A 11 -4.38 -25.42 33.13
CA LEU A 11 -4.46 -24.90 31.77
C LEU A 11 -4.40 -26.03 30.73
N GLU A 12 -5.39 -26.10 29.84
CA GLU A 12 -5.39 -27.04 28.71
C GLU A 12 -5.22 -26.27 27.39
N LEU A 13 -3.98 -26.24 26.91
CA LEU A 13 -3.59 -25.59 25.66
C LEU A 13 -3.76 -26.57 24.49
N SER A 14 -4.62 -26.21 23.52
CA SER A 14 -4.86 -27.02 22.32
C SER A 14 -3.74 -26.94 21.28
N ASP A 15 -2.96 -25.85 21.30
CA ASP A 15 -1.81 -25.60 20.42
C ASP A 15 -0.50 -25.54 21.23
N ASP A 16 -0.29 -26.53 22.09
CA ASP A 16 0.95 -26.63 22.86
C ASP A 16 2.09 -27.14 21.96
N SER A 17 2.95 -26.22 21.54
CA SER A 17 4.13 -26.54 20.74
C SER A 17 5.19 -27.31 21.51
N ASP A 18 5.12 -27.35 22.84
CA ASP A 18 6.13 -27.95 23.71
C ASP A 18 5.77 -29.39 24.12
N ILE A 19 4.74 -29.97 23.49
CA ILE A 19 4.46 -31.40 23.57
C ILE A 19 5.72 -32.22 23.23
N GLU A 20 6.23 -32.93 24.24
CA GLU A 20 7.31 -33.89 24.11
C GLU A 20 6.81 -35.09 23.28
N GLY A 21 7.23 -35.13 22.02
CA GLY A 21 6.98 -36.26 21.14
C GLY A 21 8.02 -37.36 21.34
N HIS A 22 7.69 -38.58 20.92
CA HIS A 22 8.69 -39.63 20.77
C HIS A 22 9.56 -39.32 19.54
N PRO A 23 10.88 -39.59 19.54
CA PRO A 23 11.76 -39.35 18.39
C PRO A 23 11.32 -39.95 17.04
N ASN A 24 10.41 -40.92 17.06
CA ASN A 24 9.88 -41.61 15.87
C ASN A 24 8.51 -41.08 15.40
N VAL A 25 7.91 -40.12 16.10
CA VAL A 25 6.60 -39.56 15.78
C VAL A 25 6.80 -38.15 15.25
N ASP A 26 6.22 -37.84 14.09
CA ASP A 26 6.24 -36.48 13.56
C ASP A 26 5.45 -35.54 14.50
N LYS A 27 6.19 -34.64 15.15
CA LYS A 27 5.68 -33.65 16.09
C LYS A 27 4.54 -32.82 15.51
N ARG A 28 4.60 -32.43 14.22
CA ARG A 28 3.56 -31.60 13.59
C ARG A 28 2.24 -32.34 13.46
N SER A 29 2.30 -33.61 13.06
CA SER A 29 1.12 -34.46 12.95
C SER A 29 0.51 -34.78 14.32
N LEU A 30 1.36 -35.01 15.33
CA LEU A 30 0.96 -35.28 16.71
C LEU A 30 0.20 -34.10 17.33
N ILE A 31 0.73 -32.88 17.18
CA ILE A 31 0.09 -31.67 17.71
C ILE A 31 -1.30 -31.48 17.09
N ARG A 32 -1.43 -31.59 15.76
CA ARG A 32 -2.73 -31.47 15.07
C ARG A 32 -3.72 -32.55 15.49
N TRP A 33 -3.25 -33.78 15.67
CA TRP A 33 -4.11 -34.88 16.13
C TRP A 33 -4.61 -34.62 17.56
N LYS A 34 -3.71 -34.23 18.46
CA LYS A 34 -4.06 -33.91 19.85
C LYS A 34 -4.99 -32.70 19.94
N GLN A 35 -4.75 -31.66 19.13
CA GLN A 35 -5.67 -30.53 18.98
C GLN A 35 -7.07 -31.00 18.60
N ARG A 36 -7.20 -31.84 17.56
CA ARG A 36 -8.49 -32.38 17.12
C ARG A 36 -9.15 -33.22 18.22
N ASP A 37 -8.41 -34.09 18.88
CA ASP A 37 -8.90 -34.93 19.98
C ASP A 37 -9.42 -34.09 21.15
N ILE A 38 -8.71 -33.02 21.52
CA ILE A 38 -9.14 -32.08 22.56
C ILE A 38 -10.43 -31.36 22.14
N HIS A 39 -10.51 -30.83 20.92
CA HIS A 39 -11.73 -30.18 20.44
C HIS A 39 -12.91 -31.15 20.36
N GLU A 40 -12.70 -32.36 19.84
CA GLU A 40 -13.74 -33.38 19.74
C GLU A 40 -14.26 -33.79 21.13
N LYS A 41 -13.37 -34.02 22.11
CA LYS A 41 -13.78 -34.30 23.49
C LYS A 41 -14.53 -33.14 24.12
N ARG A 42 -14.13 -31.89 23.86
CA ARG A 42 -14.82 -30.69 24.36
C ARG A 42 -16.21 -30.56 23.74
N GLU A 43 -16.35 -30.78 22.45
CA GLU A 43 -17.64 -30.74 21.74
C GLU A 43 -18.56 -31.88 22.21
N GLN A 44 -18.04 -33.10 22.35
CA GLN A 44 -18.77 -34.23 22.93
C GLN A 44 -19.24 -33.92 24.34
N ARG A 45 -18.37 -33.37 25.19
CA ARG A 45 -18.75 -32.97 26.56
C ARG A 45 -19.83 -31.89 26.56
N LYS A 46 -19.66 -30.84 25.74
CA LYS A 46 -20.63 -29.73 25.64
C LYS A 46 -21.99 -30.21 25.17
N THR A 47 -22.02 -31.09 24.15
CA THR A 47 -23.26 -31.70 23.65
C THR A 47 -23.89 -32.62 24.69
N ASN A 48 -23.10 -33.43 25.42
CA ASN A 48 -23.60 -34.26 26.52
C ASN A 48 -24.21 -33.43 27.64
N ILE A 49 -23.54 -32.35 28.08
CA ILE A 49 -24.06 -31.43 29.10
C ILE A 49 -25.38 -30.81 28.65
N GLN A 50 -25.46 -30.32 27.40
CA GLN A 50 -26.69 -29.76 26.83
C GLN A 50 -27.82 -30.80 26.78
N HIS A 51 -27.51 -32.02 26.35
CA HIS A 51 -28.46 -33.13 26.32
C HIS A 51 -28.98 -33.48 27.72
N LEU A 52 -28.09 -33.61 28.71
CA LEU A 52 -28.46 -33.90 30.10
C LEU A 52 -29.34 -32.78 30.71
N HIS A 53 -29.00 -31.51 30.47
CA HIS A 53 -29.82 -30.38 30.89
C HIS A 53 -31.23 -30.43 30.28
N ALA A 54 -31.32 -30.65 28.97
CA ALA A 54 -32.60 -30.76 28.26
C ALA A 54 -33.43 -31.95 28.76
N GLN A 55 -32.80 -33.10 28.97
CA GLN A 55 -33.45 -34.31 29.47
C GLN A 55 -33.98 -34.12 30.89
N ILE A 56 -33.19 -33.54 31.81
CA ILE A 56 -33.64 -33.27 33.18
C ILE A 56 -34.80 -32.27 33.19
N ALA A 57 -34.73 -31.21 32.37
CA ALA A 57 -35.82 -30.25 32.25
C ALA A 57 -37.12 -30.92 31.74
N CYS A 58 -37.02 -31.84 30.78
CA CYS A 58 -38.16 -32.60 30.29
C CYS A 58 -38.72 -33.56 31.34
N ASP A 59 -37.86 -34.40 31.90
CA ASP A 59 -38.23 -35.46 32.84
C ASP A 59 -38.85 -34.89 34.13
N THR A 60 -38.41 -33.70 34.59
CA THR A 60 -38.98 -33.05 35.77
C THR A 60 -40.43 -32.61 35.56
N ILE A 61 -40.79 -32.13 34.35
CA ILE A 61 -42.16 -31.79 33.99
C ILE A 61 -43.02 -33.05 33.87
N LEU A 62 -42.51 -34.08 33.19
CA LEU A 62 -43.19 -35.36 33.06
C LEU A 62 -43.42 -36.03 34.42
N LEU A 63 -42.42 -35.99 35.31
CA LEU A 63 -42.54 -36.54 36.66
C LEU A 63 -43.68 -35.86 37.42
N GLY A 64 -43.79 -34.52 37.36
CA GLY A 64 -44.91 -33.80 37.97
C GLY A 64 -46.26 -34.34 37.49
N ARG A 65 -46.45 -34.41 36.17
CA ARG A 65 -47.69 -34.89 35.55
C ARG A 65 -48.01 -36.35 35.91
N ILE A 66 -47.02 -37.24 35.87
CA ILE A 66 -47.20 -38.66 36.21
C ILE A 66 -47.49 -38.82 37.70
N THR A 67 -46.87 -38.03 38.59
CA THR A 67 -47.18 -38.10 40.03
C THR A 67 -48.61 -37.72 40.34
N ASP A 68 -49.17 -36.74 39.63
CA ASP A 68 -50.56 -36.33 39.82
C ASP A 68 -51.54 -37.39 39.31
N ILE A 69 -51.23 -38.02 38.18
CA ILE A 69 -51.96 -39.19 37.68
C ILE A 69 -51.88 -40.35 38.68
N SER A 70 -50.70 -40.64 39.22
CA SER A 70 -50.49 -41.70 40.22
C SER A 70 -51.31 -41.46 41.47
N LYS A 71 -51.32 -40.22 42.00
CA LYS A 71 -52.14 -39.84 43.16
C LYS A 71 -53.62 -40.07 42.85
N ARG A 72 -54.08 -39.63 41.67
CA ARG A 72 -55.47 -39.78 41.24
C ARG A 72 -55.89 -41.24 41.09
N LEU A 73 -55.01 -42.11 40.60
CA LEU A 73 -55.27 -43.54 40.46
C LEU A 73 -55.26 -44.27 41.81
N SER A 74 -54.49 -43.79 42.80
CA SER A 74 -54.43 -44.36 44.14
C SER A 74 -55.63 -43.97 45.03
N ASP A 75 -56.30 -42.88 44.70
CA ASP A 75 -57.45 -42.39 45.46
C ASP A 75 -58.70 -43.23 45.15
N SER A 76 -59.02 -44.16 46.06
CA SER A 76 -60.18 -45.05 45.93
C SER A 76 -61.53 -44.33 46.06
N SER A 77 -61.55 -43.07 46.50
CA SER A 77 -62.76 -42.25 46.63
C SER A 77 -63.05 -41.39 45.39
N ALA A 78 -62.13 -41.35 44.43
CA ALA A 78 -62.23 -40.50 43.26
C ALA A 78 -63.29 -41.01 42.27
N SER A 79 -64.16 -40.08 41.81
CA SER A 79 -65.09 -40.31 40.70
C SER A 79 -64.58 -39.58 39.45
N PRO A 80 -64.50 -40.22 38.26
CA PRO A 80 -64.89 -41.60 37.94
C PRO A 80 -63.87 -42.66 38.43
N PRO A 81 -64.26 -43.95 38.49
CA PRO A 81 -63.37 -45.06 38.86
C PRO A 81 -62.05 -45.06 38.09
N ALA A 82 -60.96 -45.47 38.74
CA ALA A 82 -59.60 -45.47 38.19
C ALA A 82 -59.47 -46.00 36.74
N PRO A 83 -60.06 -47.15 36.33
CA PRO A 83 -59.94 -47.64 34.95
C PRO A 83 -60.65 -46.74 33.93
N ILE A 84 -61.77 -46.13 34.30
CA ILE A 84 -62.53 -45.20 33.43
C ILE A 84 -61.80 -43.87 33.33
N TYR A 85 -61.29 -43.34 34.45
CA TYR A 85 -60.42 -42.16 34.44
C TYR A 85 -59.21 -42.38 33.51
N PHE A 86 -58.55 -43.53 33.64
CA PHE A 86 -57.38 -43.86 32.84
C PHE A 86 -57.70 -43.97 31.34
N SER A 87 -58.79 -44.64 30.96
CA SER A 87 -59.19 -44.74 29.55
C SER A 87 -59.53 -43.38 28.95
N ASN A 88 -60.28 -42.55 29.69
CA ASN A 88 -60.67 -41.22 29.25
C ASN A 88 -59.43 -40.32 29.09
N LEU A 89 -58.46 -40.43 30.00
CA LEU A 89 -57.23 -39.65 29.93
C LEU A 89 -56.36 -40.08 28.74
N VAL A 90 -56.23 -41.38 28.46
CA VAL A 90 -55.52 -41.85 27.26
C VAL A 90 -56.21 -41.35 25.98
N GLU A 91 -57.53 -41.45 25.90
CA GLU A 91 -58.30 -40.94 24.75
C GLU A 91 -58.19 -39.42 24.60
N GLN A 92 -58.22 -38.68 25.72
CA GLN A 92 -58.04 -37.23 25.72
C GLN A 92 -56.65 -36.84 25.19
N LEU A 93 -55.58 -37.51 25.64
CA LEU A 93 -54.23 -37.22 25.17
C LEU A 93 -54.03 -37.58 23.69
N GLN A 94 -54.78 -38.56 23.18
CA GLN A 94 -54.77 -38.93 21.76
C GLN A 94 -55.54 -37.92 20.89
N THR A 95 -56.67 -37.42 21.36
CA THR A 95 -57.60 -36.58 20.57
C THR A 95 -57.32 -35.09 20.69
N ASN A 96 -56.95 -34.61 21.88
CA ASN A 96 -56.68 -33.21 22.18
C ASN A 96 -55.41 -33.04 23.03
N PRO A 97 -54.22 -33.32 22.47
CA PRO A 97 -52.94 -33.10 23.14
C PRO A 97 -52.67 -31.60 23.34
N SER A 98 -52.04 -31.24 24.46
CA SER A 98 -51.48 -29.90 24.64
C SER A 98 -50.32 -29.64 23.67
N ARG A 99 -50.16 -28.38 23.30
CA ARG A 99 -49.06 -27.92 22.42
C ARG A 99 -47.74 -27.71 23.18
N GLU A 100 -47.69 -28.05 24.45
CA GLU A 100 -46.48 -27.88 25.27
C GLU A 100 -45.44 -28.94 24.89
N CYS A 101 -44.24 -28.50 24.55
CA CYS A 101 -43.13 -29.37 24.19
C CYS A 101 -41.81 -28.86 24.77
N PRO A 102 -40.80 -29.73 24.91
CA PRO A 102 -39.44 -29.31 25.25
C PRO A 102 -38.90 -28.25 24.29
N PRO A 103 -37.98 -27.37 24.74
CA PRO A 103 -37.34 -26.38 23.87
C PRO A 103 -36.62 -27.06 22.71
N GLY A 104 -36.87 -26.59 21.47
CA GLY A 104 -36.25 -27.14 20.25
C GLY A 104 -37.06 -28.23 19.54
N ASN A 105 -38.15 -28.70 20.14
CA ASN A 105 -39.04 -29.69 19.53
C ASN A 105 -40.17 -29.06 18.70
N ASP A 106 -40.61 -29.76 17.66
CA ASP A 106 -41.76 -29.36 16.83
C ASP A 106 -43.09 -29.54 17.59
N PRO A 107 -43.86 -28.47 17.89
CA PRO A 107 -45.14 -28.57 18.60
C PRO A 107 -46.26 -29.21 17.76
N SER A 108 -46.08 -29.32 16.44
CA SER A 108 -47.05 -29.92 15.53
C SER A 108 -47.03 -31.45 15.54
N LYS A 109 -45.95 -32.07 16.04
CA LYS A 109 -45.80 -33.52 16.10
C LYS A 109 -46.12 -34.01 17.51
N LEU A 110 -47.14 -34.87 17.63
CA LEU A 110 -47.59 -35.39 18.93
C LEU A 110 -46.44 -36.01 19.73
N GLU A 111 -45.62 -36.85 19.09
CA GLU A 111 -44.49 -37.56 19.71
C GLU A 111 -43.47 -36.64 20.37
N HIS A 112 -43.40 -35.39 19.94
CA HIS A 112 -42.44 -34.41 20.42
C HIS A 112 -42.99 -33.55 21.58
N THR A 113 -44.28 -33.66 21.89
CA THR A 113 -44.95 -32.95 22.99
C THR A 113 -44.90 -33.74 24.29
N TYR A 114 -45.04 -33.04 25.43
CA TYR A 114 -45.12 -33.72 26.74
C TYR A 114 -46.30 -34.67 26.83
N ASP A 115 -47.44 -34.31 26.23
CA ASP A 115 -48.65 -35.12 26.24
C ASP A 115 -48.52 -36.37 25.35
N GLY A 116 -47.82 -36.27 24.22
CA GLY A 116 -47.54 -37.44 23.39
C GLY A 116 -46.58 -38.42 24.06
N MET A 117 -45.55 -37.93 24.74
CA MET A 117 -44.66 -38.78 25.55
C MET A 117 -45.43 -39.45 26.68
N LEU A 118 -46.30 -38.71 27.36
CA LEU A 118 -47.17 -39.23 28.41
C LEU A 118 -48.18 -40.26 27.88
N HIS A 119 -48.79 -39.99 26.72
CA HIS A 119 -49.70 -40.91 26.04
C HIS A 119 -49.01 -42.24 25.73
N SER A 120 -47.80 -42.20 25.16
CA SER A 120 -47.01 -43.41 24.87
C SER A 120 -46.78 -44.26 26.13
N LEU A 121 -46.38 -43.62 27.22
CA LEU A 121 -46.18 -44.29 28.51
C LEU A 121 -47.48 -44.90 29.06
N LEU A 122 -48.57 -44.14 29.06
CA LEU A 122 -49.85 -44.62 29.58
C LEU A 122 -50.46 -45.72 28.70
N HIS A 123 -50.29 -45.63 27.37
CA HIS A 123 -50.71 -46.68 26.46
C HIS A 123 -49.96 -47.99 26.78
N GLN A 124 -48.64 -47.93 26.95
CA GLN A 124 -47.82 -49.08 27.32
C GLN A 124 -48.22 -49.68 28.68
N VAL A 125 -48.44 -48.84 29.68
CA VAL A 125 -48.91 -49.28 31.02
C VAL A 125 -50.29 -49.93 30.93
N GLY A 126 -51.21 -49.34 30.15
CA GLY A 126 -52.56 -49.86 29.96
C GLY A 126 -52.59 -51.21 29.25
N GLU A 127 -51.79 -51.39 28.20
CA GLU A 127 -51.66 -52.68 27.51
C GLU A 127 -51.02 -53.76 28.40
N ALA A 128 -49.96 -53.42 29.13
CA ALA A 128 -49.30 -54.33 30.05
C ALA A 128 -50.25 -54.79 31.17
N ALA A 129 -51.01 -53.87 31.77
CA ALA A 129 -52.00 -54.20 32.80
C ALA A 129 -53.11 -55.10 32.25
N ARG A 130 -53.65 -54.78 31.06
CA ARG A 130 -54.68 -55.61 30.40
C ARG A 130 -54.16 -57.00 30.07
N LYS A 131 -52.91 -57.13 29.62
CA LYS A 131 -52.29 -58.42 29.31
C LYS A 131 -52.13 -59.29 30.55
N LYS A 132 -51.60 -58.74 31.65
CA LYS A 132 -51.45 -59.46 32.93
C LYS A 132 -52.77 -60.00 33.46
N ILE A 133 -53.85 -59.22 33.33
CA ILE A 133 -55.19 -59.65 33.80
C ILE A 133 -55.78 -60.76 32.92
N LYS A 134 -55.57 -60.70 31.60
CA LYS A 134 -55.97 -61.77 30.68
C LYS A 134 -55.24 -63.07 31.00
N GLU A 135 -53.93 -63.00 31.27
CA GLU A 135 -53.10 -64.15 31.63
C GLU A 135 -53.48 -64.74 33.00
N ALA A 136 -53.90 -63.90 33.95
CA ALA A 136 -54.31 -64.31 35.29
C ALA A 136 -55.71 -64.95 35.37
N GLY A 137 -56.49 -64.99 34.28
CA GLY A 137 -57.78 -65.72 34.23
C GLY A 137 -58.86 -65.20 35.20
N VAL A 138 -58.87 -63.90 35.48
CA VAL A 138 -59.74 -63.29 36.52
C VAL A 138 -61.23 -63.24 36.09
N PRO A 139 -62.19 -63.59 36.99
CA PRO A 139 -63.63 -63.47 36.73
C PRO A 139 -64.09 -62.01 36.53
N GLU A 140 -65.10 -61.78 35.70
CA GLU A 140 -65.52 -60.43 35.27
C GLU A 140 -65.85 -59.46 36.42
N SER A 141 -66.39 -59.97 37.53
CA SER A 141 -66.71 -59.17 38.72
C SER A 141 -65.49 -58.60 39.45
N GLU A 142 -64.32 -59.26 39.36
CA GLU A 142 -63.09 -58.83 40.03
C GLU A 142 -62.10 -58.13 39.09
N ARG A 143 -62.39 -58.10 37.78
CA ARG A 143 -61.48 -57.54 36.77
C ARG A 143 -61.25 -56.05 36.98
N GLU A 144 -62.28 -55.29 37.32
CA GLU A 144 -62.16 -53.84 37.48
C GLU A 144 -61.33 -53.46 38.71
N GLU A 145 -61.53 -54.14 39.84
CA GLU A 145 -60.76 -53.91 41.07
C GLU A 145 -59.29 -54.35 40.95
N LYS A 146 -59.02 -55.45 40.23
CA LYS A 146 -57.63 -55.86 39.96
C LYS A 146 -56.96 -54.94 38.94
N LEU A 147 -57.72 -54.47 37.94
CA LEU A 147 -57.21 -53.50 36.95
C LEU A 147 -56.88 -52.15 37.61
N SER A 148 -57.71 -51.65 38.51
CA SER A 148 -57.43 -50.39 39.21
C SER A 148 -56.14 -50.48 40.04
N LYS A 149 -55.97 -51.57 40.80
CA LYS A 149 -54.76 -51.82 41.61
C LYS A 149 -53.52 -51.97 40.75
N GLU A 150 -53.60 -52.73 39.65
CA GLU A 150 -52.46 -52.94 38.74
C GLU A 150 -52.06 -51.65 38.03
N LEU A 151 -53.02 -50.85 37.55
CA LEU A 151 -52.75 -49.56 36.92
C LEU A 151 -52.10 -48.58 37.90
N ALA A 152 -52.62 -48.48 39.13
CA ALA A 152 -52.05 -47.63 40.18
C ALA A 152 -50.62 -48.07 40.53
N SER A 153 -50.37 -49.37 40.67
CA SER A 153 -49.02 -49.92 40.95
C SER A 153 -48.06 -49.63 39.80
N ALA A 154 -48.46 -49.91 38.55
CA ALA A 154 -47.61 -49.73 37.39
C ALA A 154 -47.24 -48.25 37.15
N VAL A 155 -48.19 -47.32 37.31
CA VAL A 155 -47.88 -45.88 37.20
C VAL A 155 -46.95 -45.45 38.34
N ALA A 156 -47.16 -45.92 39.56
CA ALA A 156 -46.28 -45.63 40.69
C ALA A 156 -44.84 -46.16 40.47
N GLU A 157 -44.67 -47.34 39.88
CA GLU A 157 -43.36 -47.87 39.49
C GLU A 157 -42.65 -46.96 38.48
N HIS A 158 -43.38 -46.40 37.51
CA HIS A 158 -42.83 -45.45 36.55
C HIS A 158 -42.44 -44.12 37.19
N VAL A 159 -43.17 -43.64 38.22
CA VAL A 159 -42.77 -42.47 39.01
C VAL A 159 -41.42 -42.70 39.69
N VAL A 160 -41.25 -43.85 40.35
CA VAL A 160 -39.99 -44.20 41.03
C VAL A 160 -38.87 -44.32 40.02
N ARG A 161 -39.09 -45.03 38.91
CA ARG A 161 -38.09 -45.21 37.85
C ARG A 161 -37.65 -43.89 37.23
N LEU A 162 -38.59 -42.98 36.94
CA LEU A 162 -38.27 -41.66 36.37
C LEU A 162 -37.58 -40.76 37.41
N GLY A 163 -37.94 -40.89 38.69
CA GLY A 163 -37.20 -40.25 39.78
C GLY A 163 -35.74 -40.71 39.85
N ASP A 164 -35.52 -42.03 39.77
CA ASP A 164 -34.19 -42.61 39.77
C ASP A 164 -33.37 -42.16 38.56
N THR A 165 -33.95 -42.11 37.34
CA THR A 165 -33.25 -41.61 36.14
C THR A 165 -32.88 -40.15 36.28
N ILE A 166 -33.77 -39.29 36.79
CA ILE A 166 -33.46 -37.88 37.04
C ILE A 166 -32.29 -37.75 38.03
N THR A 167 -32.27 -38.54 39.10
CA THR A 167 -31.16 -38.49 40.07
C THR A 167 -29.83 -38.97 39.47
N LYS A 168 -29.86 -39.97 38.59
CA LYS A 168 -28.67 -40.44 37.84
C LYS A 168 -28.17 -39.36 36.88
N ASN A 169 -29.06 -38.80 36.05
CA ASN A 169 -28.71 -37.75 35.10
C ASN A 169 -28.16 -36.50 35.81
N LYS A 170 -28.71 -36.12 36.97
CA LYS A 170 -28.17 -35.01 37.79
C LYS A 170 -26.77 -35.29 38.33
N LYS A 171 -26.47 -36.54 38.71
CA LYS A 171 -25.12 -36.94 39.13
C LYS A 171 -24.13 -36.90 37.97
N GLU A 172 -24.54 -37.41 36.80
CA GLU A 172 -23.74 -37.38 35.58
C GLU A 172 -23.45 -35.96 35.10
N LEU A 173 -24.48 -35.10 35.12
CA LEU A 173 -24.33 -33.66 34.81
C LEU A 173 -23.33 -33.00 35.76
N ALA A 174 -23.42 -33.27 37.06
CA ALA A 174 -22.48 -32.72 38.03
C ALA A 174 -21.04 -33.22 37.81
N SER A 175 -20.85 -34.48 37.40
CA SER A 175 -19.52 -34.99 37.04
C SER A 175 -18.97 -34.35 35.76
N GLU A 176 -19.78 -34.19 34.72
CA GLU A 176 -19.38 -33.59 33.45
C GLU A 176 -19.06 -32.09 33.62
N GLU A 177 -19.86 -31.36 34.39
CA GLU A 177 -19.58 -29.95 34.72
C GLU A 177 -18.33 -29.80 35.59
N ALA A 178 -18.07 -30.75 36.51
CA ALA A 178 -16.84 -30.76 37.29
C ALA A 178 -15.63 -31.02 36.38
N GLU A 179 -15.72 -31.94 35.43
CA GLU A 179 -14.67 -32.20 34.44
C GLU A 179 -14.42 -31.03 33.51
N GLN A 180 -15.48 -30.35 33.06
CA GLN A 180 -15.35 -29.13 32.27
C GLN A 180 -14.59 -28.05 33.05
N LYS A 181 -14.90 -27.87 34.34
CA LYS A 181 -14.24 -26.89 35.22
C LYS A 181 -12.83 -27.28 35.67
N LYS A 182 -12.40 -28.54 35.45
CA LYS A 182 -11.02 -28.96 35.74
C LYS A 182 -10.00 -28.32 34.82
N HIS A 183 -10.42 -27.88 33.63
CA HIS A 183 -9.54 -27.32 32.63
C HIS A 183 -9.93 -25.87 32.35
N ILE A 184 -8.96 -24.96 32.41
CA ILE A 184 -9.13 -23.59 31.94
C ILE A 184 -8.81 -23.60 30.44
N THR A 185 -9.80 -23.23 29.64
CA THR A 185 -9.73 -23.25 28.18
C THR A 185 -9.74 -21.83 27.60
N SER A 186 -9.47 -21.71 26.30
CA SER A 186 -9.58 -20.43 25.58
C SER A 186 -10.99 -19.82 25.67
N ASP A 187 -12.03 -20.64 25.73
CA ASP A 187 -13.42 -20.19 25.79
C ASP A 187 -13.75 -19.51 27.13
N ASP A 188 -12.99 -19.82 28.19
CA ASP A 188 -13.10 -19.19 29.51
C ASP A 188 -12.36 -17.84 29.57
N ILE A 189 -11.55 -17.51 28.56
CA ILE A 189 -10.83 -16.25 28.45
C ILE A 189 -11.71 -15.25 27.70
N HIS A 190 -12.01 -14.13 28.34
CA HIS A 190 -12.82 -13.08 27.74
C HIS A 190 -11.95 -11.89 27.31
N GLU A 191 -12.27 -11.34 26.14
CA GLU A 191 -11.65 -10.10 25.66
C GLU A 191 -12.15 -8.91 26.49
N GLY A 192 -11.25 -8.27 27.23
CA GLY A 192 -11.60 -7.10 28.05
C GLY A 192 -11.59 -5.78 27.27
N PHE A 193 -10.80 -5.70 26.20
CA PHE A 193 -10.65 -4.50 25.38
C PHE A 193 -10.17 -4.90 23.97
N GLU A 194 -10.84 -4.38 22.95
CA GLU A 194 -10.45 -4.54 21.55
C GLU A 194 -10.45 -3.15 20.88
N SER A 195 -9.32 -2.75 20.29
CA SER A 195 -9.23 -1.53 19.51
C SER A 195 -8.55 -1.81 18.18
N LYS A 196 -9.32 -1.68 17.09
CA LYS A 196 -8.80 -1.77 15.73
C LYS A 196 -8.59 -0.37 15.17
N TYR A 197 -7.33 0.02 14.99
CA TYR A 197 -6.97 1.27 14.32
C TYR A 197 -6.38 0.93 12.95
N VAL A 198 -7.08 1.35 11.89
CA VAL A 198 -6.52 1.36 10.54
C VAL A 198 -6.19 2.82 10.23
N PRO A 199 -4.91 3.18 10.03
CA PRO A 199 -4.55 4.52 9.61
C PRO A 199 -5.32 4.88 8.33
N PRO A 200 -5.87 6.09 8.20
CA PRO A 200 -6.45 6.53 6.93
C PRO A 200 -5.39 6.44 5.81
N PRO A 201 -5.80 6.12 4.57
CA PRO A 201 -4.87 6.13 3.44
C PRO A 201 -4.17 7.48 3.40
N ALA A 202 -2.85 7.46 3.19
CA ALA A 202 -2.07 8.68 3.05
C ALA A 202 -2.75 9.57 2.00
N ALA A 203 -2.90 10.86 2.32
CA ALA A 203 -3.41 11.85 1.37
C ALA A 203 -2.63 11.71 0.05
N PRO A 204 -3.29 11.87 -1.11
CA PRO A 204 -2.65 11.66 -2.41
C PRO A 204 -1.35 12.46 -2.44
N GLU A 205 -0.25 11.77 -2.77
CA GLU A 205 1.04 12.40 -2.97
C GLU A 205 0.84 13.52 -4.00
N GLY A 206 1.26 14.74 -3.65
CA GLY A 206 1.22 15.86 -4.58
C GLY A 206 2.00 15.46 -5.83
N VAL A 207 1.43 15.74 -7.01
CA VAL A 207 2.09 15.46 -8.28
C VAL A 207 3.48 16.09 -8.23
N PRO A 208 4.58 15.31 -8.34
CA PRO A 208 5.92 15.86 -8.30
C PRO A 208 6.08 16.82 -9.48
N VAL A 209 6.35 18.10 -9.19
CA VAL A 209 6.90 19.00 -10.19
C VAL A 209 8.32 18.50 -10.44
N LYS A 210 8.65 18.15 -11.69
CA LYS A 210 9.99 17.66 -12.04
C LYS A 210 11.02 18.74 -11.62
N PRO A 211 11.95 18.47 -10.67
CA PRO A 211 13.02 19.40 -10.36
C PRO A 211 13.98 19.49 -11.57
N ILE A 212 14.60 20.65 -11.77
CA ILE A 212 15.68 20.81 -12.74
C ILE A 212 16.88 20.02 -12.21
N ASP A 213 17.13 18.84 -12.75
CA ASP A 213 18.30 18.05 -12.41
C ASP A 213 19.57 18.78 -12.86
N LYS A 214 20.60 18.77 -11.99
CA LYS A 214 21.92 19.29 -12.35
C LYS A 214 22.49 18.45 -13.49
N PRO A 215 22.88 19.03 -14.64
CA PRO A 215 23.34 18.26 -15.78
C PRO A 215 24.67 17.55 -15.44
N LYS A 216 24.66 16.22 -15.52
CA LYS A 216 25.86 15.46 -15.88
C LYS A 216 26.02 15.58 -17.40
N LYS A 217 26.90 16.50 -17.82
CA LYS A 217 27.61 16.56 -19.10
C LYS A 217 26.85 16.03 -20.34
N LYS A 218 26.25 16.95 -21.08
CA LYS A 218 26.51 17.23 -22.51
C LYS A 218 25.89 18.61 -22.80
N ALA A 219 26.66 19.48 -23.43
CA ALA A 219 26.41 20.91 -23.49
C ALA A 219 25.63 21.30 -24.76
N ILE A 220 24.47 21.93 -24.58
CA ILE A 220 23.98 23.04 -25.40
C ILE A 220 23.61 24.13 -24.39
N THR A 221 24.36 25.23 -24.42
CA THR A 221 24.30 26.31 -23.43
C THR A 221 23.22 27.33 -23.78
N THR A 222 22.11 27.33 -23.02
CA THR A 222 21.45 28.58 -22.63
C THR A 222 21.81 28.83 -21.17
N GLU A 223 22.56 29.90 -20.91
CA GLU A 223 23.12 30.20 -19.60
C GLU A 223 22.03 30.54 -18.57
N PHE A 224 21.82 29.67 -17.58
CA PHE A 224 21.16 30.04 -16.33
C PHE A 224 22.19 30.00 -15.19
N GLU A 225 22.75 31.16 -14.82
CA GLU A 225 23.55 31.28 -13.61
C GLU A 225 22.67 31.08 -12.36
N VAL A 226 23.02 30.08 -11.54
CA VAL A 226 22.34 29.73 -10.29
C VAL A 226 22.48 30.87 -9.27
N LEU A 227 21.34 31.37 -8.77
CA LEU A 227 21.20 32.62 -8.00
C LEU A 227 21.68 32.57 -6.53
N ASN A 228 22.44 31.54 -6.10
CA ASN A 228 23.18 31.51 -4.83
C ASN A 228 24.15 30.29 -4.72
N PRO A 229 25.47 30.43 -4.93
CA PRO A 229 26.39 29.27 -4.99
C PRO A 229 26.87 28.74 -3.63
N LYS A 230 26.47 29.31 -2.47
CA LYS A 230 27.10 28.98 -1.17
C LYS A 230 26.41 27.89 -0.32
N ALA A 231 25.37 27.22 -0.81
CA ALA A 231 24.61 26.25 -0.01
C ALA A 231 24.95 24.76 -0.26
N ALA A 232 25.84 24.43 -1.21
CA ALA A 232 25.97 23.05 -1.73
C ALA A 232 27.26 22.29 -1.34
N SER A 233 27.96 22.67 -0.27
CA SER A 233 29.21 22.01 0.13
C SER A 233 29.10 21.27 1.48
N SER A 234 28.33 20.18 1.55
CA SER A 234 28.59 19.07 2.50
C SER A 234 27.58 17.92 2.35
N SER A 235 27.96 16.85 1.64
CA SER A 235 27.75 15.46 2.10
C SER A 235 28.30 14.45 1.08
N SER A 236 28.98 13.45 1.60
CA SER A 236 29.66 12.35 0.90
C SER A 236 28.78 11.09 0.80
N ALA A 237 28.96 10.36 -0.32
CA ALA A 237 28.54 9.00 -0.76
C ALA A 237 28.30 7.89 0.30
N PRO A 238 27.74 6.67 0.00
CA PRO A 238 27.77 5.95 -1.31
C PRO A 238 26.60 5.00 -1.75
N ALA A 239 26.62 4.72 -3.07
CA ALA A 239 26.37 3.47 -3.85
C ALA A 239 24.98 2.75 -3.96
N ALA A 240 24.41 2.80 -5.19
CA ALA A 240 23.92 1.75 -6.14
C ALA A 240 23.12 0.49 -5.64
N PRO A 241 22.23 -0.16 -6.46
CA PRO A 241 22.28 -0.26 -7.93
C PRO A 241 20.95 -0.28 -8.77
N THR A 242 21.15 -0.10 -10.09
CA THR A 242 20.56 -0.80 -11.28
C THR A 242 19.12 -0.57 -11.82
N VAL A 243 19.10 -0.34 -13.16
CA VAL A 243 18.09 -0.57 -14.25
C VAL A 243 16.77 0.26 -14.19
N GLU A 244 16.14 0.79 -15.26
CA GLU A 244 16.03 0.47 -16.71
C GLU A 244 15.82 1.75 -17.56
N ASP A 245 16.01 1.59 -18.87
CA ASP A 245 15.75 2.55 -19.96
C ASP A 245 14.32 3.10 -19.97
N GLU A 246 14.13 4.37 -20.39
CA GLU A 246 12.99 4.82 -21.23
C GLU A 246 13.13 6.33 -21.57
N ASP A 247 13.24 6.58 -22.88
CA ASP A 247 12.74 7.68 -23.70
C ASP A 247 13.19 9.15 -23.51
N GLU A 248 13.71 9.68 -24.63
CA GLU A 248 13.95 11.10 -24.93
C GLU A 248 12.62 11.88 -24.93
N GLU A 249 12.33 12.63 -23.86
CA GLU A 249 11.31 13.67 -23.86
C GLU A 249 11.92 15.02 -23.49
N VAL A 250 11.81 15.93 -24.46
CA VAL A 250 12.00 17.38 -24.46
C VAL A 250 11.87 18.03 -23.06
N ASP A 251 12.87 18.83 -22.66
CA ASP A 251 12.93 19.60 -21.40
C ASP A 251 11.66 20.46 -21.18
N GLU A 252 10.62 19.88 -20.56
CA GLU A 252 9.41 20.61 -20.13
C GLU A 252 9.76 21.55 -18.98
N LEU A 253 9.63 22.86 -19.23
CA LEU A 253 9.73 23.92 -18.22
C LEU A 253 8.82 23.58 -17.01
N PRO A 254 9.27 23.80 -15.76
CA PRO A 254 8.48 23.49 -14.57
C PRO A 254 7.16 24.26 -14.57
N GLU A 255 6.05 23.58 -14.88
CA GLU A 255 4.73 24.21 -14.91
C GLU A 255 4.18 24.44 -13.49
N LEU A 256 3.50 25.57 -13.31
CA LEU A 256 2.81 25.87 -12.07
C LEU A 256 1.59 24.97 -11.91
N THR A 257 1.59 24.15 -10.86
CA THR A 257 0.36 23.44 -10.46
C THR A 257 -0.71 24.44 -10.00
N PRO A 258 -2.01 24.11 -10.12
CA PRO A 258 -3.08 24.98 -9.66
C PRO A 258 -2.97 25.38 -8.17
N SER A 259 -2.41 24.49 -7.32
CA SER A 259 -2.14 24.78 -5.91
C SER A 259 -0.97 25.73 -5.71
N LEU A 260 0.10 25.62 -6.50
CA LEU A 260 1.22 26.57 -6.49
C LEU A 260 0.80 27.96 -6.98
N GLU A 261 -0.07 28.05 -7.98
CA GLU A 261 -0.63 29.35 -8.39
C GLU A 261 -1.44 30.02 -7.28
N ALA A 262 -2.27 29.23 -6.58
CA ALA A 262 -3.06 29.73 -5.46
C ALA A 262 -2.15 30.19 -4.31
N PHE A 263 -1.07 29.46 -4.05
CA PHE A 263 -0.04 29.84 -3.09
C PHE A 263 0.68 31.14 -3.50
N ALA A 264 1.06 31.27 -4.78
CA ALA A 264 1.73 32.45 -5.33
C ALA A 264 0.90 33.74 -5.19
N LYS A 265 -0.43 33.64 -5.23
CA LYS A 265 -1.34 34.80 -5.13
C LYS A 265 -1.49 35.33 -3.69
N LEU A 266 -0.94 34.65 -2.69
CA LEU A 266 -1.02 35.07 -1.28
C LEU A 266 -0.29 36.40 -1.03
N PRO A 267 -0.77 37.20 -0.06
CA PRO A 267 -0.15 38.49 0.27
C PRO A 267 1.23 38.34 0.91
N VAL A 268 2.19 39.16 0.46
CA VAL A 268 3.54 39.27 1.02
C VAL A 268 3.47 39.61 2.52
N GLY A 269 4.28 38.95 3.34
CA GLY A 269 4.35 39.17 4.79
C GLY A 269 3.21 38.57 5.62
N SER A 270 2.19 37.95 5.01
CA SER A 270 1.12 37.26 5.74
C SER A 270 1.51 35.80 6.06
N TYR A 271 2.48 35.63 6.97
CA TYR A 271 3.04 34.32 7.31
C TYR A 271 2.01 33.32 7.83
N GLU A 272 1.01 33.77 8.59
CA GLU A 272 -0.09 32.93 9.11
C GLU A 272 -0.88 32.28 7.97
N LYS A 273 -1.26 33.07 6.95
CA LYS A 273 -2.02 32.59 5.79
C LYS A 273 -1.22 31.63 4.93
N SER A 274 0.07 31.92 4.70
CA SER A 274 0.96 31.00 4.00
C SER A 274 1.13 29.69 4.77
N PHE A 275 1.19 29.74 6.11
CA PHE A 275 1.31 28.53 6.94
C PHE A 275 0.03 27.67 6.93
N GLU A 276 -1.14 28.29 7.08
CA GLU A 276 -2.43 27.59 6.98
C GLU A 276 -2.61 26.97 5.60
N PHE A 277 -2.20 27.67 4.54
CA PHE A 277 -2.28 27.14 3.18
C PHE A 277 -1.40 25.90 3.01
N ILE A 278 -0.15 25.91 3.50
CA ILE A 278 0.76 24.76 3.43
C ILE A 278 0.23 23.58 4.27
N GLN A 279 -0.46 23.84 5.38
CA GLN A 279 -1.09 22.78 6.17
C GLN A 279 -2.25 22.10 5.43
N ALA A 280 -3.06 22.88 4.70
CA ALA A 280 -4.16 22.36 3.90
C ALA A 280 -3.67 21.71 2.59
N HIS A 281 -2.58 22.23 2.02
CA HIS A 281 -2.04 21.89 0.71
C HIS A 281 -0.56 21.50 0.83
N ARG A 282 -0.32 20.27 1.29
CA ARG A 282 1.03 19.71 1.41
C ARG A 282 1.69 19.41 0.06
N ASP A 283 0.88 19.39 -1.00
CA ASP A 283 1.26 19.31 -2.42
C ASP A 283 2.01 20.55 -2.94
N VAL A 284 2.08 21.63 -2.15
CA VAL A 284 2.88 22.83 -2.46
C VAL A 284 4.36 22.64 -2.10
N VAL A 285 4.67 21.75 -1.15
CA VAL A 285 6.04 21.50 -0.66
C VAL A 285 6.61 20.29 -1.40
N VAL A 286 6.94 20.51 -2.66
CA VAL A 286 7.41 19.49 -3.61
C VAL A 286 8.76 19.95 -4.19
N PRO A 287 9.72 19.05 -4.46
CA PRO A 287 10.95 19.41 -5.19
C PRO A 287 10.59 20.12 -6.50
N GLY A 288 11.32 21.18 -6.89
CA GLY A 288 11.03 21.95 -8.11
C GLY A 288 9.93 23.03 -7.97
N ALA A 289 9.12 23.00 -6.90
CA ALA A 289 8.11 24.05 -6.65
C ALA A 289 8.70 25.45 -6.50
N THR A 290 9.90 25.56 -5.89
CA THR A 290 10.64 26.82 -5.79
C THR A 290 10.99 27.39 -7.15
N ASP A 291 11.38 26.52 -8.08
CA ASP A 291 11.90 26.90 -9.39
C ASP A 291 10.74 27.29 -10.30
N ALA A 292 9.63 26.53 -10.28
CA ALA A 292 8.39 26.89 -10.97
C ALA A 292 7.88 28.29 -10.55
N LEU A 293 7.94 28.61 -9.24
CA LEU A 293 7.58 29.93 -8.73
C LEU A 293 8.55 31.04 -9.19
N LEU A 294 9.84 30.74 -9.34
CA LEU A 294 10.83 31.71 -9.85
C LEU A 294 10.69 31.95 -11.35
N VAL A 295 10.42 30.90 -12.14
CA VAL A 295 10.10 31.02 -13.58
C VAL A 295 8.85 31.88 -13.76
N ALA A 296 7.79 31.60 -12.99
CA ALA A 296 6.58 32.40 -13.00
C ALA A 296 6.83 33.86 -12.57
N ALA A 297 7.74 34.10 -11.62
CA ALA A 297 8.12 35.44 -11.24
C ALA A 297 8.85 36.19 -12.37
N PHE A 298 9.71 35.49 -13.11
CA PHE A 298 10.44 36.04 -14.25
C PHE A 298 9.47 36.43 -15.37
N GLN A 299 8.56 35.53 -15.75
CA GLN A 299 7.52 35.80 -16.74
C GLN A 299 6.57 36.93 -16.29
N ALA A 300 6.14 36.94 -15.03
CA ALA A 300 5.31 38.01 -14.50
C ALA A 300 6.01 39.37 -14.56
N GLN A 301 7.31 39.41 -14.30
CA GLN A 301 8.09 40.63 -14.34
C GLN A 301 8.33 41.10 -15.79
N SER A 302 8.53 40.19 -16.74
CA SER A 302 8.67 40.54 -18.17
C SER A 302 7.36 41.08 -18.76
N GLU A 303 6.21 40.56 -18.30
CA GLU A 303 4.87 41.07 -18.62
C GLU A 303 4.50 42.39 -17.89
N GLY A 304 5.39 42.94 -17.05
CA GLY A 304 5.16 44.17 -16.30
C GLY A 304 4.28 44.01 -15.05
N LYS A 305 3.93 42.79 -14.64
CA LYS A 305 3.13 42.49 -13.43
C LYS A 305 4.01 42.44 -12.17
N ALA A 306 4.68 43.54 -11.86
CA ALA A 306 5.66 43.63 -10.76
C ALA A 306 5.11 43.22 -9.38
N LYS A 307 3.83 43.48 -9.10
CA LYS A 307 3.20 43.07 -7.83
C LYS A 307 3.14 41.54 -7.70
N TYR A 308 2.76 40.85 -8.76
CA TYR A 308 2.64 39.39 -8.77
C TYR A 308 4.03 38.74 -8.73
N ALA A 309 4.99 39.26 -9.50
CA ALA A 309 6.39 38.82 -9.44
C ALA A 309 6.96 38.86 -8.01
N LYS A 310 6.70 39.94 -7.25
CA LYS A 310 7.08 40.03 -5.83
C LYS A 310 6.42 38.95 -4.97
N GLN A 311 5.17 38.61 -5.23
CA GLN A 311 4.49 37.56 -4.48
C GLN A 311 5.12 36.19 -4.79
N CYS A 312 5.35 35.88 -6.06
CA CYS A 312 6.01 34.63 -6.49
C CYS A 312 7.41 34.46 -5.85
N VAL A 313 8.26 35.50 -5.89
CA VAL A 313 9.59 35.47 -5.25
C VAL A 313 9.50 35.30 -3.73
N HIS A 314 8.53 35.96 -3.09
CA HIS A 314 8.34 35.81 -1.65
C HIS A 314 7.95 34.37 -1.30
N GLN A 315 6.98 33.80 -2.01
CA GLN A 315 6.51 32.43 -1.77
C GLN A 315 7.58 31.37 -2.12
N SER A 316 8.40 31.58 -3.16
CA SER A 316 9.51 30.67 -3.48
C SER A 316 10.57 30.68 -2.39
N LEU A 317 10.93 31.84 -1.85
CA LEU A 317 11.86 31.95 -0.73
C LEU A 317 11.31 31.31 0.54
N LEU A 318 10.01 31.44 0.84
CA LEU A 318 9.42 30.75 1.98
C LEU A 318 9.66 29.24 1.91
N LEU A 319 9.40 28.62 0.74
CA LEU A 319 9.64 27.20 0.52
C LEU A 319 11.13 26.85 0.62
N GLN A 320 12.00 27.64 0.01
CA GLN A 320 13.46 27.42 0.06
C GLN A 320 14.01 27.45 1.50
N TYR A 321 13.54 28.38 2.33
CA TYR A 321 13.93 28.43 3.74
C TYR A 321 13.35 27.26 4.55
N CYS A 322 12.12 26.82 4.23
CA CYS A 322 11.53 25.63 4.84
C CYS A 322 12.34 24.38 4.52
N GLU A 323 12.81 24.22 3.28
CA GLU A 323 13.65 23.09 2.85
C GLU A 323 15.01 23.08 3.54
N LYS A 324 15.69 24.25 3.61
CA LYS A 324 17.00 24.40 4.29
C LYS A 324 16.97 24.05 5.79
N LEU A 325 15.81 24.13 6.43
CA LEU A 325 15.65 23.83 7.86
C LEU A 325 15.36 22.34 8.14
N GLY A 326 15.31 21.49 7.11
CA GLY A 326 15.17 20.04 7.24
C GLY A 326 13.71 19.55 7.35
N PRO A 327 13.48 18.30 7.81
CA PRO A 327 12.17 17.65 7.74
C PRO A 327 11.07 18.34 8.56
N ASP A 328 11.43 19.04 9.65
CA ASP A 328 10.51 19.87 10.45
C ASP A 328 10.56 21.37 10.06
N GLY A 329 11.21 21.69 8.94
CA GLY A 329 11.61 23.05 8.58
C GLY A 329 10.44 24.01 8.38
N VAL A 330 9.31 23.55 7.84
CA VAL A 330 8.08 24.34 7.69
C VAL A 330 7.61 24.86 9.06
N ARG A 331 7.48 23.98 10.05
CA ARG A 331 6.98 24.38 11.37
C ARG A 331 7.96 25.30 12.09
N VAL A 332 9.26 25.06 11.96
CA VAL A 332 10.32 25.85 12.61
C VAL A 332 10.39 27.25 12.01
N PHE A 333 10.36 27.35 10.67
CA PHE A 333 10.40 28.63 9.95
C PHE A 333 9.21 29.51 10.33
N PHE A 334 7.99 29.02 10.12
CA PHE A 334 6.78 29.81 10.37
C PHE A 334 6.61 30.16 11.85
N ARG A 335 6.98 29.27 12.79
CA ARG A 335 6.99 29.61 14.22
C ARG A 335 7.91 30.80 14.49
N LYS A 336 9.11 30.81 13.90
CA LYS A 336 10.09 31.89 14.10
C LYS A 336 9.61 33.21 13.50
N MET A 337 9.03 33.17 12.29
CA MET A 337 8.48 34.35 11.63
C MET A 337 7.24 34.90 12.34
N MET A 338 6.31 34.04 12.77
CA MET A 338 5.13 34.45 13.55
C MET A 338 5.48 34.94 14.96
N SER A 339 6.57 34.44 15.56
CA SER A 339 7.04 34.92 16.87
C SER A 339 7.63 36.33 16.84
N GLY A 340 7.80 36.94 15.66
CA GLY A 340 8.27 38.32 15.51
C GLY A 340 9.75 38.51 15.84
N ASP A 341 10.60 37.50 15.60
CA ASP A 341 12.05 37.64 15.77
C ASP A 341 12.62 38.60 14.73
N LYS A 342 12.84 39.86 15.15
CA LYS A 342 13.34 40.96 14.29
C LYS A 342 14.64 40.62 13.55
N ARG A 343 15.47 39.71 14.07
CA ARG A 343 16.71 39.30 13.39
C ARG A 343 16.41 38.38 12.21
N ALA A 344 15.51 37.41 12.41
CA ALA A 344 15.12 36.47 11.37
C ALA A 344 14.32 37.16 10.27
N GLU A 345 13.38 38.03 10.65
CA GLU A 345 12.57 38.82 9.72
C GLU A 345 13.46 39.74 8.87
N LYS A 346 14.42 40.43 9.48
CA LYS A 346 15.34 41.30 8.74
C LYS A 346 16.16 40.51 7.70
N VAL A 347 16.74 39.37 8.09
CA VAL A 347 17.52 38.53 7.18
C VAL A 347 16.66 38.04 6.01
N PHE A 348 15.44 37.61 6.26
CA PHE A 348 14.51 37.14 5.23
C PHE A 348 14.09 38.28 4.28
N VAL A 349 13.75 39.46 4.82
CA VAL A 349 13.35 40.62 4.01
C VAL A 349 14.52 41.15 3.18
N ASP A 350 15.73 41.18 3.73
CA ASP A 350 16.94 41.57 3.00
C ASP A 350 17.19 40.59 1.83
N ASP A 351 17.07 39.28 2.06
CA ASP A 351 17.22 38.24 1.02
C ASP A 351 16.12 38.33 -0.06
N PHE A 352 14.87 38.57 0.36
CA PHE A 352 13.75 38.81 -0.54
C PHE A 352 13.96 40.02 -1.46
N ASN A 353 14.42 41.14 -0.91
CA ASN A 353 14.68 42.33 -1.71
C ASN A 353 15.85 42.10 -2.68
N ASN A 354 16.92 41.42 -2.24
CA ASN A 354 18.08 41.14 -3.08
C ASN A 354 17.71 40.23 -4.25
N THR A 355 17.01 39.11 -3.99
CA THR A 355 16.56 38.17 -5.02
C THR A 355 15.60 38.82 -6.00
N TYR A 356 14.65 39.63 -5.53
CA TYR A 356 13.76 40.38 -6.41
C TYR A 356 14.52 41.38 -7.28
N ASN A 357 15.48 42.13 -6.71
CA ASN A 357 16.29 43.08 -7.49
C ASN A 357 17.13 42.38 -8.56
N HIS A 358 17.71 41.21 -8.22
CA HIS A 358 18.43 40.40 -9.19
C HIS A 358 17.53 39.89 -10.32
N LEU A 359 16.32 39.45 -9.99
CA LEU A 359 15.32 39.03 -10.98
C LEU A 359 14.96 40.19 -11.92
N VAL A 360 14.74 41.39 -11.39
CA VAL A 360 14.47 42.59 -12.20
C VAL A 360 15.65 42.92 -13.12
N SER A 361 16.89 42.85 -12.63
CA SER A 361 18.06 43.09 -13.49
C SER A 361 18.19 42.04 -14.60
N ARG A 362 17.88 40.77 -14.31
CA ARG A 362 17.95 39.70 -15.31
C ARG A 362 16.87 39.83 -16.38
N VAL A 363 15.64 40.14 -15.98
CA VAL A 363 14.54 40.39 -16.93
C VAL A 363 14.90 41.56 -17.85
N ARG A 364 15.49 42.62 -17.30
CA ARG A 364 15.94 43.77 -18.09
C ARG A 364 17.00 43.38 -19.12
N ILE A 365 18.04 42.64 -18.72
CA ILE A 365 19.11 42.18 -19.63
C ILE A 365 18.52 41.27 -20.71
N SER A 366 17.69 40.31 -20.32
CA SER A 366 17.05 39.38 -21.26
C SER A 366 16.13 40.10 -22.26
N GLN A 367 15.43 41.16 -21.85
CA GLN A 367 14.65 42.00 -22.77
C GLN A 367 15.56 42.79 -23.73
N GLU A 368 16.65 43.39 -23.23
CA GLU A 368 17.64 44.10 -24.06
C GLU A 368 18.33 43.16 -25.07
N GLU A 369 18.61 41.91 -24.68
CA GLU A 369 19.20 40.87 -25.54
C GLU A 369 18.20 40.31 -26.59
N ALA A 370 16.93 40.11 -26.20
CA ALA A 370 15.88 39.71 -27.14
C ALA A 370 15.62 40.78 -28.20
N GLU A 371 15.71 42.06 -27.83
CA GLU A 371 15.62 43.19 -28.76
C GLU A 371 16.85 43.31 -29.67
N ALA A 372 18.05 42.94 -29.18
CA ALA A 372 19.28 42.99 -29.96
C ALA A 372 19.47 41.82 -30.95
N SER A 373 18.93 40.64 -30.65
CA SER A 373 19.17 39.39 -31.40
C SER A 373 18.17 39.09 -32.52
N GLY A 374 17.05 39.81 -32.62
CA GLY A 374 16.13 39.70 -33.77
C GLY A 374 15.51 38.32 -34.03
N GLY A 375 15.68 37.34 -33.12
CA GLY A 375 15.00 36.05 -33.15
C GLY A 375 15.46 35.05 -34.24
N LYS A 376 16.71 35.09 -34.69
CA LYS A 376 17.27 34.05 -35.57
C LYS A 376 18.28 33.18 -34.81
N GLU A 377 18.00 31.88 -34.74
CA GLU A 377 18.92 30.87 -34.23
C GLU A 377 20.14 30.79 -35.18
N GLN A 378 21.36 30.82 -34.64
CA GLN A 378 22.61 30.76 -35.40
C GLN A 378 23.51 29.68 -34.80
N ILE A 379 24.21 28.93 -35.66
CA ILE A 379 25.15 27.89 -35.23
C ILE A 379 26.56 28.47 -35.14
N GLN A 380 27.17 28.33 -33.97
CA GLN A 380 28.54 28.80 -33.71
C GLN A 380 29.41 27.65 -33.18
N LEU A 381 30.56 27.41 -33.81
CA LEU A 381 31.59 26.50 -33.32
C LEU A 381 32.36 27.18 -32.18
N VAL A 382 32.32 26.58 -30.99
CA VAL A 382 33.03 27.06 -29.80
C VAL A 382 33.92 25.93 -29.26
N PRO A 383 35.19 26.19 -28.93
CA PRO A 383 36.04 25.19 -28.30
C PRO A 383 35.51 24.82 -26.90
N GLU A 384 35.51 23.52 -26.58
CA GLU A 384 34.99 23.01 -25.29
C GLU A 384 35.82 23.53 -24.10
N ASN A 385 37.11 23.84 -24.33
CA ASN A 385 38.02 24.38 -23.33
C ASN A 385 38.79 25.60 -23.88
N PRO A 386 39.11 26.61 -23.06
CA PRO A 386 39.83 27.82 -23.51
C PRO A 386 41.26 27.56 -24.02
N ASN A 387 41.81 26.36 -23.78
CA ASN A 387 43.13 25.94 -24.28
C ASN A 387 43.06 25.11 -25.57
N GLN A 388 41.86 24.70 -26.00
CA GLN A 388 41.67 23.90 -27.21
C GLN A 388 41.54 24.81 -28.43
N GLN A 389 42.41 24.60 -29.42
CA GLN A 389 42.34 25.33 -30.68
C GLN A 389 41.67 24.46 -31.73
N ILE A 390 40.52 24.92 -32.24
CA ILE A 390 39.87 24.31 -33.39
C ILE A 390 40.67 24.69 -34.62
N THR A 391 41.15 23.70 -35.37
CA THR A 391 41.89 23.90 -36.62
C THR A 391 41.21 23.18 -37.76
N PHE A 392 41.33 23.72 -38.96
CA PHE A 392 40.72 23.16 -40.17
C PHE A 392 41.80 22.57 -41.07
N ASN A 393 41.75 21.26 -41.28
CA ASN A 393 42.61 20.56 -42.23
C ASN A 393 41.93 20.60 -43.60
N VAL A 394 42.29 21.56 -44.45
CA VAL A 394 41.77 21.66 -45.81
C VAL A 394 42.62 20.86 -46.79
N PRO A 395 42.04 20.02 -47.66
CA PRO A 395 42.80 19.35 -48.73
C PRO A 395 43.22 20.32 -49.83
N ASP A 396 44.45 20.18 -50.34
CA ASP A 396 44.98 21.05 -51.41
C ASP A 396 44.66 20.56 -52.84
N GLY A 397 44.22 19.30 -53.02
CA GLY A 397 43.89 18.74 -54.32
C GLY A 397 43.44 17.28 -54.31
N PRO A 398 43.08 16.70 -55.47
CA PRO A 398 42.75 15.29 -55.58
C PRO A 398 43.97 14.40 -55.23
N PRO A 399 43.75 13.15 -54.75
CA PRO A 399 44.81 12.26 -54.29
C PRO A 399 45.86 11.97 -55.38
N PRO A 400 47.18 12.14 -55.10
CA PRO A 400 48.26 11.84 -56.06
C PRO A 400 48.28 10.37 -56.54
N GLU A 401 48.78 10.12 -57.75
CA GLU A 401 48.89 8.77 -58.32
C GLU A 401 49.89 7.86 -57.58
N GLU A 402 50.92 8.42 -56.95
CA GLU A 402 51.86 7.71 -56.08
C GLU A 402 51.69 8.18 -54.62
N LEU A 403 51.09 7.33 -53.78
CA LEU A 403 50.96 7.55 -52.32
C LEU A 403 52.06 6.79 -51.59
N LYS A 404 52.93 7.51 -50.88
CA LYS A 404 53.91 6.92 -49.95
C LYS A 404 53.48 7.25 -48.53
N LEU A 405 53.21 6.23 -47.73
CA LEU A 405 52.87 6.36 -46.32
C LEU A 405 54.16 6.36 -45.51
N GLU A 406 54.55 7.51 -44.96
CA GLU A 406 55.70 7.63 -44.05
C GLU A 406 55.22 8.15 -42.69
N GLY A 407 55.31 7.32 -41.65
CA GLY A 407 54.98 7.70 -40.26
C GLY A 407 54.89 6.49 -39.31
N PRO A 408 55.12 6.67 -38.00
CA PRO A 408 54.93 5.57 -37.03
C PRO A 408 53.44 5.18 -36.96
N GLY A 409 53.13 3.91 -37.25
CA GLY A 409 51.75 3.37 -37.26
C GLY A 409 51.14 3.13 -38.65
N THR A 410 51.88 3.34 -39.74
CA THR A 410 51.39 3.16 -41.11
C THR A 410 51.70 1.78 -41.72
N GLU A 411 52.20 0.82 -40.92
CA GLU A 411 52.64 -0.50 -41.40
C GLU A 411 51.47 -1.46 -41.71
N ASP A 412 50.27 -1.19 -41.18
CA ASP A 412 49.06 -2.03 -41.33
C ASP A 412 47.94 -1.37 -42.18
N MET A 413 48.20 -0.24 -42.84
CA MET A 413 47.17 0.52 -43.58
C MET A 413 47.16 0.22 -45.08
N ASP A 414 46.00 -0.14 -45.63
CA ASP A 414 45.82 -0.35 -47.06
C ASP A 414 45.85 0.98 -47.84
N ILE A 415 46.80 1.09 -48.78
CA ILE A 415 47.03 2.29 -49.61
C ILE A 415 45.76 2.68 -50.41
N GLU A 416 44.94 1.69 -50.79
CA GLU A 416 43.69 1.91 -51.50
C GLU A 416 42.59 2.52 -50.61
N GLU A 417 42.56 2.22 -49.33
CA GLU A 417 41.59 2.77 -48.37
C GLU A 417 41.93 4.21 -48.01
N VAL A 418 43.23 4.50 -47.81
CA VAL A 418 43.72 5.88 -47.61
C VAL A 418 43.39 6.75 -48.82
N ARG A 419 43.55 6.21 -50.04
CA ARG A 419 43.18 6.94 -51.26
C ARG A 419 41.68 7.25 -51.32
N LYS A 420 40.83 6.30 -50.92
CA LYS A 420 39.38 6.50 -50.86
C LYS A 420 38.99 7.55 -49.82
N ALA A 421 39.63 7.55 -48.65
CA ALA A 421 39.40 8.56 -47.61
C ALA A 421 39.82 9.97 -48.06
N LEU A 422 40.98 10.10 -48.72
CA LEU A 422 41.43 11.38 -49.29
C LEU A 422 40.52 11.87 -50.42
N GLN A 423 40.03 10.95 -51.27
CA GLN A 423 39.07 11.30 -52.32
C GLN A 423 37.74 11.78 -51.73
N LEU A 424 37.21 11.06 -50.72
CA LEU A 424 35.97 11.43 -50.04
C LEU A 424 36.07 12.81 -49.38
N ARG A 425 37.21 13.12 -48.77
CA ARG A 425 37.48 14.44 -48.19
C ARG A 425 37.54 15.54 -49.24
N TRP A 426 38.14 15.28 -50.41
CA TRP A 426 38.14 16.22 -51.54
C TRP A 426 36.74 16.46 -52.10
N ASP A 427 35.96 15.39 -52.31
CA ASP A 427 34.61 15.47 -52.88
C ASP A 427 33.66 16.25 -51.95
N ILE A 428 33.79 16.05 -50.63
CA ILE A 428 33.02 16.82 -49.63
C ILE A 428 33.46 18.29 -49.63
N TYR A 429 34.76 18.58 -49.68
CA TYR A 429 35.26 19.95 -49.75
C TYR A 429 34.75 20.69 -51.01
N GLU A 430 34.76 20.03 -52.16
CA GLU A 430 34.25 20.58 -53.43
C GLU A 430 32.73 20.82 -53.40
N SER A 431 32.00 20.05 -52.60
CA SER A 431 30.54 20.21 -52.43
C SER A 431 30.13 21.47 -51.65
N PHE A 432 31.07 22.11 -50.92
CA PHE A 432 30.76 23.28 -50.10
C PHE A 432 30.60 24.59 -50.91
N PRO A 433 29.82 25.56 -50.40
CA PRO A 433 29.75 26.90 -50.97
C PRO A 433 31.12 27.58 -51.04
N LYS A 434 31.34 28.43 -52.04
CA LYS A 434 32.62 29.14 -52.24
C LYS A 434 33.03 29.98 -51.03
N GLU A 435 32.06 30.61 -50.37
CA GLU A 435 32.28 31.42 -49.16
C GLU A 435 32.82 30.57 -48.00
N LEU A 436 32.30 29.35 -47.84
CA LEU A 436 32.79 28.41 -46.84
C LEU A 436 34.16 27.84 -47.22
N GLN A 437 34.39 27.52 -48.49
CA GLN A 437 35.70 27.06 -48.97
C GLN A 437 36.81 28.08 -48.74
N GLU A 438 36.50 29.38 -48.93
CA GLU A 438 37.40 30.49 -48.64
C GLU A 438 37.63 30.66 -47.13
N ALA A 439 36.58 30.59 -46.31
CA ALA A 439 36.68 30.64 -44.85
C ALA A 439 37.53 29.48 -44.28
N LEU A 440 37.35 28.27 -44.80
CA LEU A 440 38.13 27.10 -44.42
C LEU A 440 39.61 27.24 -44.82
N LYS A 441 39.91 27.85 -45.99
CA LYS A 441 41.29 28.15 -46.42
C LYS A 441 41.99 29.19 -45.56
N ILE A 442 41.25 30.16 -45.02
CA ILE A 442 41.77 31.15 -44.07
C ILE A 442 42.16 30.45 -42.75
N GLY A 443 41.43 29.41 -42.36
CA GLY A 443 41.75 28.58 -41.19
C GLY A 443 41.43 29.24 -39.85
N GLU A 444 40.78 30.40 -39.85
CA GLU A 444 40.35 31.11 -38.64
C GLU A 444 38.91 30.73 -38.26
N LEU A 445 38.71 30.38 -36.99
CA LEU A 445 37.39 30.01 -36.43
C LEU A 445 36.35 31.12 -36.61
N GLU A 446 36.75 32.39 -36.49
CA GLU A 446 35.87 33.54 -36.68
C GLU A 446 35.33 33.65 -38.10
N ALA A 447 36.17 33.36 -39.10
CA ALA A 447 35.77 33.39 -40.51
C ALA A 447 34.75 32.29 -40.83
N VAL A 448 34.96 31.09 -40.29
CA VAL A 448 34.04 29.95 -40.46
C VAL A 448 32.72 30.18 -39.71
N ASN A 449 32.77 30.69 -38.48
CA ASN A 449 31.58 31.02 -37.68
C ASN A 449 30.72 32.12 -38.31
N LYS A 450 31.35 33.08 -39.00
CA LYS A 450 30.61 34.11 -39.74
C LYS A 450 29.77 33.51 -40.87
N VAL A 451 30.34 32.57 -41.63
CA VAL A 451 29.63 31.90 -42.72
C VAL A 451 28.55 30.96 -42.17
N LEU A 452 28.83 30.25 -41.08
CA LEU A 452 27.83 29.40 -40.41
C LEU A 452 26.66 30.19 -39.81
N GLY A 453 26.90 31.40 -39.30
CA GLY A 453 25.87 32.28 -38.75
C GLY A 453 24.96 32.94 -39.80
N ASP A 454 25.42 33.02 -41.05
CA ASP A 454 24.62 33.52 -42.18
C ASP A 454 23.76 32.41 -42.84
N LEU A 455 24.06 31.14 -42.56
CA LEU A 455 23.31 29.97 -43.03
C LEU A 455 22.10 29.66 -42.13
N ASP A 456 21.09 29.02 -42.71
CA ASP A 456 19.95 28.50 -41.94
C ASP A 456 20.38 27.32 -41.07
N VAL A 457 19.83 27.20 -39.85
CA VAL A 457 20.21 26.18 -38.84
C VAL A 457 20.33 24.77 -39.44
N PRO A 458 19.32 24.21 -40.14
CA PRO A 458 19.42 22.85 -40.68
C PRO A 458 20.54 22.69 -41.73
N VAL A 459 20.85 23.75 -42.49
CA VAL A 459 21.93 23.74 -43.48
C VAL A 459 23.29 23.83 -42.80
N ALA A 460 23.39 24.65 -41.76
CA ALA A 460 24.61 24.80 -40.98
C ALA A 460 24.96 23.50 -40.22
N GLU A 461 23.99 22.75 -39.69
CA GLU A 461 24.22 21.43 -39.08
C GLU A 461 24.76 20.41 -40.09
N GLU A 462 24.13 20.31 -41.26
CA GLU A 462 24.56 19.40 -42.32
C GLU A 462 26.00 19.72 -42.79
N VAL A 463 26.36 21.01 -42.82
CA VAL A 463 27.71 21.46 -43.14
C VAL A 463 28.71 21.05 -42.05
N VAL A 464 28.37 21.21 -40.77
CA VAL A 464 29.24 20.82 -39.65
C VAL A 464 29.43 19.30 -39.60
N GLU A 465 28.38 18.52 -39.83
CA GLU A 465 28.45 17.05 -39.94
C GLU A 465 29.36 16.61 -41.10
N LYS A 466 29.26 17.27 -42.26
CA LYS A 466 30.16 17.04 -43.40
C LYS A 466 31.62 17.41 -43.10
N LEU A 467 31.87 18.45 -42.31
CA LEU A 467 33.22 18.84 -41.90
C LEU A 467 33.86 17.83 -40.95
N ASP A 468 33.07 17.23 -40.06
CA ASP A 468 33.53 16.18 -39.13
C ASP A 468 33.75 14.84 -39.86
N THR A 469 32.79 14.40 -40.68
CA THR A 469 32.90 13.15 -41.46
C THR A 469 34.04 13.17 -42.48
N ALA A 470 34.34 14.34 -43.07
CA ALA A 470 35.49 14.52 -43.94
C ALA A 470 36.83 14.61 -43.16
N GLY A 471 36.82 14.71 -41.83
CA GLY A 471 38.02 14.94 -41.03
C GLY A 471 38.67 16.30 -41.30
N ILE A 472 37.91 17.26 -41.82
CA ILE A 472 38.37 18.64 -42.07
C ILE A 472 38.39 19.41 -40.75
N LEU A 473 37.44 19.14 -39.85
CA LEU A 473 37.41 19.70 -38.49
C LEU A 473 38.35 18.90 -37.57
N SER A 474 39.34 19.56 -36.96
CA SER A 474 40.27 18.93 -36.02
C SER A 474 40.31 19.63 -34.67
N PHE A 475 40.29 18.80 -33.62
CA PHE A 475 40.18 19.20 -32.21
C PHE A 475 41.50 19.05 -31.43
N ALA A 476 42.61 18.76 -32.10
CA ALA A 476 43.84 18.30 -31.45
C ALA A 476 44.71 19.42 -30.84
N GLU A 477 45.16 19.20 -29.59
CA GLU A 477 46.34 19.85 -28.99
C GLU A 477 47.61 19.26 -29.66
N GLY A 478 47.89 19.67 -30.91
CA GLY A 478 49.13 19.33 -31.62
C GLY A 478 49.25 17.86 -32.09
N GLY A 479 48.80 17.57 -33.31
CA GLY A 479 49.09 16.29 -33.97
C GLY A 479 48.63 16.21 -35.43
N ILE A 480 49.60 15.95 -36.31
CA ILE A 480 49.58 15.55 -37.73
C ILE A 480 48.82 16.50 -38.68
N ARG A 481 49.62 17.33 -39.37
CA ARG A 481 49.20 18.14 -40.51
C ARG A 481 49.38 17.30 -41.77
N ASP A 482 48.34 17.19 -42.59
CA ASP A 482 48.40 16.50 -43.88
C ASP A 482 49.21 17.35 -44.87
N GLU A 483 50.45 16.95 -45.15
CA GLU A 483 51.37 17.61 -46.10
C GLU A 483 51.43 16.88 -47.45
N THR A 484 50.32 16.31 -47.90
CA THR A 484 50.23 15.69 -49.23
C THR A 484 50.30 16.75 -50.35
N GLY A 485 51.52 17.09 -50.78
CA GLY A 485 51.74 17.98 -51.93
C GLY A 485 52.97 18.89 -51.88
N THR A 486 53.66 19.01 -50.75
CA THR A 486 54.87 19.85 -50.59
C THR A 486 56.16 19.23 -51.16
N GLY A 487 56.02 18.31 -52.12
CA GLY A 487 57.12 17.71 -52.86
C GLY A 487 57.33 18.32 -54.25
N LYS A 488 57.78 19.57 -54.34
CA LYS A 488 58.49 20.10 -55.54
C LYS A 488 59.66 20.98 -55.12
N GLY A 489 60.80 20.72 -55.75
CA GLY A 489 62.11 21.17 -55.35
C GLY A 489 62.40 22.67 -55.45
N ASN A 490 63.42 23.03 -54.67
CA ASN A 490 64.09 24.31 -54.43
C ASN A 490 63.40 25.31 -53.50
#